data_AF-A0A9P6S439-F1
#
_entry.id   AF-A0A9P6S439-F1
#
_cell.length_a   1.000
_cell.length_b   1.000
_cell.length_c   1.000
_cell.angle_alpha   90.00
_cell.angle_beta   90.00
_cell.angle_gamma   90.00
#
_symmetry.space_group_name_H-M   'P 1'
#
loop_
_entity.id
_entity.type
_entity.pdbx_description
1 polymer ?
#
loop_
_entity_poly.entity_id
_entity_poly.type
_entity_poly.pdbx_seq_one_letter_code
_entity_poly.pdbx_strand_id
1 'polypeptide(L)'
;MARPDTSRKPATASKPTAPGSKLTVSGPPVLKIDIRAHSKPLFRQAVATQFYNEFVRIYTPLAEEGACLATAHAVDQEKDVHSKTNQGSYRSLAASILQRLKKRPTSTGLDDVGIDGVWVDPSVKASEDQALEKIWVAAGKYVQTKEQLEDNGYPVAVPVESTPPRYDPKKECERCTKMFEVSEDLEEIDMHACHYHQMRLRNKLHNGDKIKYFPCCDAPQGSTGCQDGPHVYKEDEFIDLHHQIPFIETPKECLGSKKPHSVVAMDCEMCYTTGGFELIRISVVDKLGKIIMDELVKPGHPVLDLNSRFSGITSLEDAQLDLEQARRKFLELINRDTIIVGQSLENDFKVLRLVHTRVIDTAMLYPHPQAYLNYRYSLQKLAKMHLSINIQESETGHDSFEDAKTCLDLVRIKMEKDAS
;
A
#
# COMPACT_ATOMS: atom_id res chain seq x y z
N MET A 1 -16.83 -50.64 10.15
CA MET A 1 -17.99 -49.78 9.85
C MET A 1 -17.50 -48.36 9.75
N ALA A 2 -17.37 -47.87 8.52
CA ALA A 2 -16.88 -46.54 8.20
C ALA A 2 -17.98 -45.50 8.45
N ARG A 3 -17.62 -44.37 9.07
CA ARG A 3 -18.31 -43.09 8.90
C ARG A 3 -17.27 -41.99 8.71
N PRO A 4 -17.49 -41.05 7.78
CA PRO A 4 -16.42 -40.26 7.19
C PRO A 4 -16.27 -38.87 7.82
N ASP A 5 -15.04 -38.44 7.73
CA ASP A 5 -14.49 -37.09 7.72
C ASP A 5 -15.42 -36.04 7.08
N THR A 6 -15.63 -34.93 7.78
CA THR A 6 -16.17 -33.68 7.21
C THR A 6 -15.16 -32.55 7.42
N SER A 7 -14.07 -32.61 6.66
CA SER A 7 -13.22 -31.48 6.34
C SER A 7 -14.06 -30.37 5.69
N ARG A 8 -14.28 -29.29 6.44
CA ARG A 8 -14.91 -28.07 5.95
C ARG A 8 -13.85 -27.30 5.15
N LYS A 9 -13.83 -27.50 3.82
CA LYS A 9 -13.01 -26.69 2.91
C LYS A 9 -13.38 -25.21 3.06
N PRO A 10 -12.40 -24.29 3.18
CA PRO A 10 -12.67 -22.86 3.10
C PRO A 10 -13.11 -22.50 1.67
N ALA A 11 -14.13 -21.67 1.58
CA ALA A 11 -14.65 -21.14 0.33
C ALA A 11 -13.58 -20.28 -0.34
N THR A 12 -13.10 -20.71 -1.50
CA THR A 12 -12.23 -19.93 -2.38
C THR A 12 -13.02 -18.72 -2.90
N ALA A 13 -12.70 -17.53 -2.38
CA ALA A 13 -13.13 -16.28 -2.96
C ALA A 13 -12.46 -16.11 -4.33
N SER A 14 -13.25 -16.13 -5.41
CA SER A 14 -12.76 -15.81 -6.75
C SER A 14 -12.49 -14.31 -6.84
N LYS A 15 -11.21 -13.94 -7.00
CA LYS A 15 -10.77 -12.57 -7.35
C LYS A 15 -11.43 -12.13 -8.68
N PRO A 16 -11.80 -10.85 -8.83
CA PRO A 16 -12.23 -10.31 -10.11
C PRO A 16 -11.04 -10.25 -11.08
N THR A 17 -11.18 -10.93 -12.22
CA THR A 17 -10.24 -10.91 -13.35
C THR A 17 -10.12 -9.51 -13.94
N ALA A 18 -8.88 -9.07 -14.19
CA ALA A 18 -8.53 -7.83 -14.89
C ALA A 18 -9.03 -7.82 -16.36
N PRO A 19 -9.21 -6.64 -16.99
CA PRO A 19 -9.92 -6.51 -18.26
C PRO A 19 -8.97 -6.76 -19.44
N GLY A 20 -9.25 -7.82 -20.21
CA GLY A 20 -8.42 -8.17 -21.38
C GLY A 20 -9.08 -9.03 -22.45
N SER A 21 -10.39 -9.31 -22.37
CA SER A 21 -11.12 -9.97 -23.46
C SER A 21 -12.02 -8.96 -24.16
N LYS A 22 -11.71 -8.65 -25.44
CA LYS A 22 -12.64 -7.94 -26.32
C LYS A 22 -13.99 -8.67 -26.26
N LEU A 23 -15.03 -8.01 -25.75
CA LEU A 23 -16.39 -8.54 -25.76
C LEU A 23 -16.83 -8.60 -27.23
N THR A 24 -16.87 -9.78 -27.84
CA THR A 24 -17.18 -9.96 -29.28
C THR A 24 -18.66 -10.28 -29.55
N VAL A 25 -19.52 -10.29 -28.51
CA VAL A 25 -20.93 -10.65 -28.65
C VAL A 25 -21.80 -9.48 -28.19
N SER A 26 -22.54 -8.90 -29.13
CA SER A 26 -23.56 -7.88 -28.88
C SER A 26 -24.94 -8.43 -29.25
N GLY A 27 -25.97 -7.96 -28.56
CA GLY A 27 -27.36 -8.38 -28.78
C GLY A 27 -28.06 -8.90 -27.52
N PRO A 28 -29.39 -9.13 -27.57
CA PRO A 28 -30.13 -9.69 -26.44
C PRO A 28 -29.50 -11.00 -25.96
N PRO A 29 -29.22 -11.15 -24.66
CA PRO A 29 -28.52 -12.33 -24.15
C PRO A 29 -29.40 -13.58 -24.28
N VAL A 30 -28.80 -14.72 -24.61
CA VAL A 30 -29.45 -16.03 -24.58
C VAL A 30 -28.93 -16.80 -23.37
N LEU A 31 -29.77 -16.97 -22.35
CA LEU A 31 -29.41 -17.69 -21.14
C LEU A 31 -29.33 -19.19 -21.42
N LYS A 32 -28.32 -19.86 -20.86
CA LYS A 32 -28.26 -21.33 -20.88
C LYS A 32 -29.40 -21.89 -20.03
N ILE A 33 -30.15 -22.85 -20.59
CA ILE A 33 -31.25 -23.50 -19.89
C ILE A 33 -30.67 -24.35 -18.76
N ASP A 34 -31.01 -23.99 -17.52
CA ASP A 34 -30.75 -24.80 -16.35
C ASP A 34 -32.07 -25.39 -15.85
N ILE A 35 -32.20 -26.71 -15.97
CA ILE A 35 -33.40 -27.47 -15.59
C ILE A 35 -33.56 -27.48 -14.06
N ARG A 36 -32.49 -27.24 -13.30
CA ARG A 36 -32.50 -27.21 -11.82
C ARG A 36 -32.77 -25.82 -11.25
N ALA A 37 -32.89 -24.79 -12.10
CA ALA A 37 -33.19 -23.45 -11.65
C ALA A 37 -34.58 -23.37 -11.00
N HIS A 38 -34.67 -22.70 -9.85
CA HIS A 38 -35.94 -22.51 -9.14
C HIS A 38 -36.92 -21.59 -9.89
N SER A 39 -36.44 -20.84 -10.88
CA SER A 39 -37.22 -19.90 -11.70
C SER A 39 -37.33 -20.42 -13.14
N LYS A 40 -38.54 -20.33 -13.72
CA LYS A 40 -38.83 -20.88 -15.06
C LYS A 40 -37.90 -20.28 -16.12
N PRO A 41 -37.24 -21.09 -16.99
CA PRO A 41 -36.27 -20.61 -17.97
C PRO A 41 -36.80 -19.50 -18.89
N LEU A 42 -38.02 -19.65 -19.43
CA LEU A 42 -38.64 -18.64 -20.28
C LEU A 42 -38.84 -17.29 -19.56
N PHE A 43 -39.15 -17.34 -18.27
CA PHE A 43 -39.34 -16.12 -17.48
C PHE A 43 -38.01 -15.42 -17.21
N ARG A 44 -36.97 -16.19 -16.86
CA ARG A 44 -35.61 -15.67 -16.68
C ARG A 44 -35.09 -15.02 -17.96
N GLN A 45 -35.32 -15.69 -19.10
CA GLN A 45 -34.96 -15.17 -20.41
C GLN A 45 -35.66 -13.84 -20.70
N ALA A 46 -36.96 -13.72 -20.41
CA ALA A 46 -37.70 -12.47 -20.58
C ALA A 46 -37.15 -11.34 -19.69
N VAL A 47 -36.78 -11.64 -18.45
CA VAL A 47 -36.17 -10.67 -17.52
C VAL A 47 -34.80 -10.21 -18.03
N ALA A 48 -33.93 -11.13 -18.47
CA ALA A 48 -32.63 -10.79 -19.04
C ALA A 48 -32.76 -9.90 -20.29
N THR A 49 -33.73 -10.19 -21.17
CA THR A 49 -34.03 -9.32 -22.32
C THR A 49 -34.51 -7.93 -21.89
N GLN A 50 -35.30 -7.82 -20.83
CA GLN A 50 -35.74 -6.52 -20.30
C GLN A 50 -34.57 -5.72 -19.71
N PHE A 51 -33.68 -6.36 -18.95
CA PHE A 51 -32.46 -5.72 -18.47
C PHE A 51 -31.56 -5.27 -19.61
N TYR A 52 -31.38 -6.11 -20.63
CA TYR A 52 -30.62 -5.77 -21.83
C TYR A 52 -31.15 -4.49 -22.50
N ASN A 53 -32.46 -4.39 -22.70
CA ASN A 53 -33.05 -3.21 -23.33
C ASN A 53 -32.76 -1.92 -22.54
N GLU A 54 -32.83 -1.97 -21.20
CA GLU A 54 -32.49 -0.82 -20.37
C GLU A 54 -30.99 -0.53 -20.37
N PHE A 55 -30.12 -1.54 -20.33
CA PHE A 55 -28.67 -1.32 -20.44
C PHE A 55 -28.25 -0.75 -21.79
N VAL A 56 -28.88 -1.18 -22.90
CA VAL A 56 -28.67 -0.57 -24.22
C VAL A 56 -29.05 0.91 -24.19
N ARG A 57 -30.21 1.25 -23.59
CA ARG A 57 -30.63 2.64 -23.43
C ARG A 57 -29.59 3.43 -22.61
N ILE A 58 -29.13 2.89 -21.49
CA ILE A 58 -28.15 3.54 -20.62
C ILE A 58 -26.81 3.73 -21.35
N TYR A 59 -26.30 2.73 -22.05
CA TYR A 59 -24.98 2.75 -22.70
C TYR A 59 -24.98 3.31 -24.12
N THR A 60 -26.07 3.92 -24.57
CA THR A 60 -26.19 4.57 -25.89
C THR A 60 -24.97 5.44 -26.25
N PRO A 61 -24.38 6.25 -25.34
CA PRO A 61 -23.24 7.09 -25.68
C PRO A 61 -21.92 6.35 -25.95
N LEU A 62 -21.82 5.06 -25.59
CA LEU A 62 -20.59 4.25 -25.69
C LEU A 62 -20.50 3.42 -26.99
N ALA A 63 -21.42 3.62 -27.94
CA ALA A 63 -21.45 2.97 -29.25
C ALA A 63 -21.29 1.43 -29.16
N GLU A 64 -20.37 0.83 -29.94
CA GLU A 64 -20.18 -0.63 -30.03
C GLU A 64 -19.76 -1.26 -28.69
N GLU A 65 -18.90 -0.57 -27.93
CA GLU A 65 -18.47 -1.04 -26.61
C GLU A 65 -19.65 -1.09 -25.63
N GLY A 66 -20.54 -0.09 -25.70
CA GLY A 66 -21.78 -0.04 -24.93
C GLY A 66 -22.73 -1.20 -25.22
N ALA A 67 -22.86 -1.61 -26.49
CA ALA A 67 -23.72 -2.72 -26.89
C ALA A 67 -23.23 -4.06 -26.32
N CYS A 68 -21.92 -4.29 -26.37
CA CYS A 68 -21.29 -5.47 -25.79
C CYS A 68 -21.42 -5.50 -24.25
N LEU A 69 -21.20 -4.36 -23.59
CA LEU A 69 -21.38 -4.22 -22.14
C LEU A 69 -22.84 -4.45 -21.72
N ALA A 70 -23.81 -3.98 -22.50
CA ALA A 70 -25.22 -4.19 -22.22
C ALA A 70 -25.59 -5.69 -22.21
N THR A 71 -25.05 -6.47 -23.15
CA THR A 71 -25.24 -7.93 -23.17
C THR A 71 -24.65 -8.59 -21.93
N ALA A 72 -23.41 -8.24 -21.57
CA ALA A 72 -22.73 -8.80 -20.40
C ALA A 72 -23.46 -8.45 -19.09
N HIS A 73 -23.73 -7.16 -18.86
CA HIS A 73 -24.39 -6.70 -17.62
C HIS A 73 -25.82 -7.20 -17.49
N ALA A 74 -26.55 -7.43 -18.59
CA ALA A 74 -27.87 -8.04 -18.51
C ALA A 74 -27.82 -9.49 -17.99
N VAL A 75 -26.80 -10.26 -18.39
CA VAL A 75 -26.56 -11.62 -17.87
C VAL A 75 -26.15 -11.57 -16.41
N ASP A 76 -25.20 -10.69 -16.07
CA ASP A 76 -24.71 -10.58 -14.69
C ASP A 76 -25.79 -10.10 -13.73
N GLN A 77 -26.61 -9.13 -14.13
CA GLN A 77 -27.75 -8.66 -13.34
C GLN A 77 -28.78 -9.76 -13.13
N GLU A 78 -29.12 -10.53 -14.16
CA GLU A 78 -30.06 -11.65 -14.04
C GLU A 78 -29.52 -12.72 -13.09
N LYS A 79 -28.24 -13.04 -13.22
CA LYS A 79 -27.55 -14.01 -12.37
C LYS A 79 -27.52 -13.56 -10.91
N ASP A 80 -27.24 -12.28 -10.66
CA ASP A 80 -27.26 -11.68 -9.33
C ASP A 80 -28.65 -11.81 -8.69
N VAL A 81 -29.70 -11.41 -9.40
CA VAL A 81 -31.10 -11.58 -8.95
C VAL A 81 -31.42 -13.04 -8.67
N HIS A 82 -31.07 -13.94 -9.58
CA HIS A 82 -31.34 -15.37 -9.44
C HIS A 82 -30.67 -15.94 -8.19
N SER A 83 -29.40 -15.61 -7.95
CA SER A 83 -28.65 -16.09 -6.79
C SER A 83 -29.21 -15.61 -5.44
N LYS A 84 -29.83 -14.42 -5.41
CA LYS A 84 -30.35 -13.79 -4.19
C LYS A 84 -31.82 -14.10 -3.90
N THR A 85 -32.49 -14.84 -4.77
CA THR A 85 -33.95 -15.04 -4.69
C THR A 85 -34.36 -16.51 -4.70
N ASN A 86 -35.65 -16.73 -4.45
CA ASN A 86 -36.34 -17.99 -4.65
C ASN A 86 -37.47 -17.79 -5.68
N GLN A 87 -38.21 -18.85 -6.00
CA GLN A 87 -39.25 -18.81 -7.04
C GLN A 87 -40.33 -17.73 -6.80
N GLY A 88 -40.67 -17.45 -5.53
CA GLY A 88 -41.67 -16.46 -5.16
C GLY A 88 -41.17 -15.01 -5.20
N SER A 89 -39.89 -14.78 -4.87
CA SER A 89 -39.30 -13.44 -4.77
C SER A 89 -38.56 -12.97 -6.01
N TYR A 90 -38.22 -13.87 -6.95
CA TYR A 90 -37.48 -13.53 -8.18
C TYR A 90 -38.19 -12.43 -8.98
N ARG A 91 -39.51 -12.56 -9.16
CA ARG A 91 -40.30 -11.60 -9.96
C ARG A 91 -40.33 -10.20 -9.33
N SER A 92 -40.46 -10.10 -8.01
CA SER A 92 -40.55 -8.80 -7.33
C SER A 92 -39.21 -8.07 -7.32
N LEU A 93 -38.10 -8.76 -7.07
CA LEU A 93 -36.77 -8.17 -7.11
C LEU A 93 -36.40 -7.73 -8.54
N ALA A 94 -36.64 -8.60 -9.55
CA ALA A 94 -36.40 -8.26 -10.95
C ALA A 94 -37.17 -7.01 -11.38
N ALA A 95 -38.46 -6.91 -11.02
CA ALA A 95 -39.27 -5.75 -11.32
C ALA A 95 -38.75 -4.48 -10.62
N SER A 96 -38.33 -4.59 -9.36
CA SER A 96 -37.75 -3.48 -8.58
C SER A 96 -36.47 -2.95 -9.21
N ILE A 97 -35.56 -3.84 -9.63
CA ILE A 97 -34.31 -3.48 -10.32
C ILE A 97 -34.62 -2.83 -11.67
N LEU A 98 -35.56 -3.39 -12.44
CA LEU A 98 -35.94 -2.81 -13.73
C LEU A 98 -36.47 -1.37 -13.57
N GLN A 99 -37.22 -1.09 -12.50
CA GLN A 99 -37.67 0.28 -12.19
C GLN A 99 -36.51 1.23 -11.86
N ARG A 100 -35.45 0.74 -11.19
CA ARG A 100 -34.25 1.54 -10.93
C ARG A 100 -33.45 1.78 -12.22
N LEU A 101 -33.27 0.75 -13.05
CA LEU A 101 -32.59 0.87 -14.35
C LEU A 101 -33.33 1.85 -15.28
N LYS A 102 -34.66 1.88 -15.26
CA LYS A 102 -35.46 2.86 -16.01
C LYS A 102 -35.24 4.30 -15.58
N LYS A 103 -34.95 4.53 -14.30
CA LYS A 103 -34.68 5.85 -13.73
C LYS A 103 -33.23 6.30 -13.95
N ARG A 104 -32.31 5.39 -14.24
CA ARG A 104 -30.89 5.69 -14.42
C ARG A 104 -30.67 6.56 -15.67
N PRO A 105 -29.90 7.66 -15.60
CA PRO A 105 -29.55 8.45 -16.77
C PRO A 105 -28.65 7.68 -17.74
N THR A 106 -28.42 8.23 -18.94
CA THR A 106 -27.44 7.67 -19.88
C THR A 106 -26.02 7.78 -19.33
N SER A 107 -25.19 6.78 -19.62
CA SER A 107 -23.81 6.71 -19.17
C SER A 107 -22.98 7.86 -19.74
N THR A 108 -22.13 8.43 -18.91
CA THR A 108 -21.24 9.55 -19.28
C THR A 108 -19.88 9.08 -19.81
N GLY A 109 -19.56 7.79 -19.69
CA GLY A 109 -18.26 7.22 -20.08
C GLY A 109 -18.10 5.78 -19.59
N LEU A 110 -16.97 5.15 -19.92
CA LEU A 110 -16.67 3.77 -19.51
C LEU A 110 -16.55 3.59 -17.99
N ASP A 111 -16.31 4.67 -17.24
CA ASP A 111 -16.27 4.67 -15.77
C ASP A 111 -17.66 4.75 -15.12
N ASP A 112 -18.72 4.92 -15.92
CA ASP A 112 -20.13 5.06 -15.54
C ASP A 112 -20.97 3.88 -16.08
N VAL A 113 -20.49 2.67 -15.84
CA VAL A 113 -21.13 1.40 -16.24
C VAL A 113 -21.22 0.44 -15.05
N GLY A 114 -22.04 -0.61 -15.16
CA GLY A 114 -22.20 -1.61 -14.11
C GLY A 114 -23.65 -1.93 -13.78
N ILE A 115 -23.84 -3.02 -13.03
CA ILE A 115 -25.14 -3.54 -12.58
C ILE A 115 -25.68 -2.80 -11.35
N ASP A 116 -26.98 -2.88 -11.12
CA ASP A 116 -27.66 -2.36 -9.93
C ASP A 116 -27.09 -2.98 -8.65
N GLY A 117 -26.78 -2.14 -7.66
CA GLY A 117 -26.12 -2.52 -6.41
C GLY A 117 -24.59 -2.47 -6.44
N VAL A 118 -23.98 -2.44 -7.62
CA VAL A 118 -22.54 -2.21 -7.80
C VAL A 118 -22.26 -0.83 -8.38
N TRP A 119 -23.13 -0.38 -9.30
CA TRP A 119 -23.02 0.95 -9.88
C TRP A 119 -23.35 2.05 -8.85
N VAL A 120 -22.53 3.10 -8.87
CA VAL A 120 -22.71 4.31 -8.08
C VAL A 120 -22.95 5.47 -9.04
N ASP A 121 -23.95 6.30 -8.73
CA ASP A 121 -24.30 7.46 -9.54
C ASP A 121 -23.10 8.42 -9.65
N PRO A 122 -22.68 8.83 -10.88
CA PRO A 122 -21.57 9.76 -11.07
C PRO A 122 -21.72 11.07 -10.32
N SER A 123 -22.96 11.56 -10.13
CA SER A 123 -23.21 12.79 -9.37
C SER A 123 -22.95 12.61 -7.89
N VAL A 124 -23.32 11.45 -7.32
CA VAL A 124 -23.04 11.09 -5.93
C VAL A 124 -21.53 10.89 -5.77
N LYS A 125 -20.90 10.11 -6.67
CA LYS A 125 -19.45 9.90 -6.68
C LYS A 125 -18.67 11.21 -6.79
N ALA A 126 -19.08 12.12 -7.68
CA ALA A 126 -18.46 13.43 -7.81
C ALA A 126 -18.63 14.29 -6.55
N SER A 127 -19.78 14.22 -5.88
CA SER A 127 -20.02 14.94 -4.63
C SER A 127 -19.15 14.41 -3.48
N GLU A 128 -19.00 13.09 -3.38
CA GLU A 128 -18.13 12.42 -2.41
C GLU A 128 -16.65 12.75 -2.69
N ASP A 129 -16.23 12.65 -3.94
CA ASP A 129 -14.87 13.01 -4.38
C ASP A 129 -14.55 14.48 -4.07
N GLN A 130 -15.52 15.38 -4.26
CA GLN A 130 -15.36 16.80 -3.95
C GLN A 130 -15.32 17.08 -2.44
N ALA A 131 -16.11 16.36 -1.63
CA ALA A 131 -16.05 16.45 -0.18
C ALA A 131 -14.70 15.94 0.35
N LEU A 132 -14.23 14.81 -0.17
CA LEU A 132 -12.92 14.25 0.13
C LEU A 132 -11.78 15.17 -0.29
N GLU A 133 -11.88 15.82 -1.45
CA GLU A 133 -10.88 16.81 -1.87
C GLU A 133 -10.82 17.98 -0.90
N LYS A 134 -11.96 18.48 -0.41
CA LYS A 134 -11.99 19.56 0.59
C LYS A 134 -11.30 19.15 1.91
N ILE A 135 -11.49 17.91 2.34
CA ILE A 135 -10.80 17.36 3.52
C ILE A 135 -9.28 17.44 3.28
N TRP A 136 -8.79 16.88 2.19
CA TRP A 136 -7.35 16.83 1.93
C TRP A 136 -6.72 18.19 1.61
N VAL A 137 -7.48 19.13 1.04
CA VAL A 137 -7.05 20.54 0.94
C VAL A 137 -6.85 21.14 2.33
N ALA A 138 -7.77 20.89 3.28
CA ALA A 138 -7.62 21.34 4.66
C ALA A 138 -6.47 20.63 5.40
N ALA A 139 -6.12 19.40 4.99
CA ALA A 139 -4.96 18.68 5.52
C ALA A 139 -3.63 19.38 5.20
N GLY A 140 -3.60 20.26 4.20
CA GLY A 140 -2.42 21.03 3.81
C GLY A 140 -1.79 21.85 4.95
N LYS A 141 -2.56 22.22 5.99
CA LYS A 141 -2.03 22.92 7.17
C LYS A 141 -1.14 22.04 8.07
N TYR A 142 -1.17 20.72 7.89
CA TYR A 142 -0.35 19.75 8.62
C TYR A 142 0.90 19.32 7.85
N VAL A 143 1.10 19.83 6.63
CA VAL A 143 2.33 19.59 5.87
C VAL A 143 3.50 20.16 6.67
N GLN A 144 4.53 19.34 6.90
CA GLN A 144 5.70 19.78 7.65
C GLN A 144 6.45 20.87 6.91
N THR A 145 7.05 21.79 7.67
CA THR A 145 7.95 22.80 7.11
C THR A 145 9.26 22.16 6.66
N LYS A 146 9.99 22.84 5.76
CA LYS A 146 11.31 22.37 5.31
C LYS A 146 12.29 22.16 6.48
N GLU A 147 12.31 23.08 7.43
CA GLU A 147 13.12 22.99 8.66
C GLU A 147 12.75 21.76 9.50
N GLN A 148 11.45 21.51 9.69
CA GLN A 148 10.98 20.31 10.39
C GLN A 148 11.44 19.02 9.69
N LEU A 149 11.40 18.98 8.35
CA LEU A 149 11.88 17.84 7.57
C LEU A 149 13.41 17.68 7.71
N GLU A 150 14.18 18.76 7.60
CA GLU A 150 15.63 18.78 7.81
C GLU A 150 16.00 18.23 9.20
N ASP A 151 15.38 18.74 10.26
CA ASP A 151 15.60 18.33 11.65
C ASP A 151 15.27 16.84 11.89
N ASN A 152 14.43 16.25 11.03
CA ASN A 152 14.02 14.85 11.12
C ASN A 152 14.74 13.94 10.12
N GLY A 153 15.77 14.45 9.44
CA GLY A 153 16.67 13.65 8.60
C GLY A 153 16.17 13.41 7.18
N TYR A 154 15.22 14.21 6.69
CA TYR A 154 14.72 14.13 5.32
C TYR A 154 15.66 14.81 4.32
N PRO A 155 15.80 14.25 3.10
CA PRO A 155 16.47 14.93 2.01
C PRO A 155 15.56 16.03 1.44
N VAL A 156 15.91 17.29 1.67
CA VAL A 156 15.10 18.46 1.24
C VAL A 156 15.69 19.26 0.08
N ALA A 157 16.87 18.86 -0.37
CA ALA A 157 17.55 19.40 -1.55
C ALA A 157 18.49 18.32 -2.09
N VAL A 158 18.74 18.36 -3.39
CA VAL A 158 19.77 17.52 -4.00
C VAL A 158 21.15 17.97 -3.48
N PRO A 159 21.97 17.07 -2.94
CA PRO A 159 23.33 17.41 -2.50
C PRO A 159 24.16 18.01 -3.64
N VAL A 160 24.96 19.03 -3.33
CA VAL A 160 25.86 19.66 -4.31
C VAL A 160 27.20 18.93 -4.29
N GLU A 161 27.55 18.33 -5.42
CA GLU A 161 28.85 17.67 -5.63
C GLU A 161 29.98 18.71 -5.61
N SER A 162 30.60 18.90 -4.44
CA SER A 162 31.73 19.83 -4.26
C SER A 162 33.01 19.13 -3.81
N THR A 163 32.90 17.87 -3.39
CA THR A 163 34.02 17.03 -2.95
C THR A 163 33.99 15.70 -3.70
N PRO A 164 35.14 15.21 -4.20
CA PRO A 164 35.19 13.89 -4.81
C PRO A 164 34.74 12.83 -3.80
N PRO A 165 34.02 11.78 -4.25
CA PRO A 165 33.56 10.72 -3.37
C PRO A 165 34.74 10.09 -2.65
N ARG A 166 34.65 10.02 -1.31
CA ARG A 166 35.60 9.25 -0.51
C ARG A 166 34.91 7.95 -0.12
N TYR A 167 35.12 6.93 -0.94
CA TYR A 167 34.70 5.58 -0.57
C TYR A 167 35.54 5.13 0.63
N ASP A 168 34.89 4.98 1.79
CA ASP A 168 35.46 4.31 2.96
C ASP A 168 34.82 2.92 3.08
N PRO A 169 35.56 1.84 2.78
CA PRO A 169 35.03 0.49 2.92
C PRO A 169 34.83 0.10 4.38
N LYS A 170 35.40 0.84 5.35
CA LYS A 170 35.22 0.56 6.77
C LYS A 170 33.93 1.19 7.28
N LYS A 171 33.03 0.35 7.77
CA LYS A 171 31.73 0.77 8.30
C LYS A 171 31.53 0.26 9.72
N GLU A 172 30.72 0.99 10.50
CA GLU A 172 30.26 0.52 11.80
C GLU A 172 29.00 -0.33 11.60
N CYS A 173 28.98 -1.52 12.20
CA CYS A 173 27.84 -2.43 12.10
C CYS A 173 26.65 -1.96 12.95
N GLU A 174 25.46 -1.77 12.37
CA GLU A 174 24.26 -1.34 13.10
C GLU A 174 23.76 -2.34 14.15
N ARG A 175 24.24 -3.58 14.11
CA ARG A 175 23.85 -4.67 15.01
C ARG A 175 24.75 -4.78 16.23
N CYS A 176 26.05 -4.97 15.99
CA CYS A 176 27.03 -5.23 17.05
C CYS A 176 27.99 -4.07 17.32
N THR A 177 27.83 -2.94 16.61
CA THR A 177 28.63 -1.70 16.72
C THR A 177 30.14 -1.89 16.50
N LYS A 178 30.56 -3.02 15.90
CA LYS A 178 31.95 -3.26 15.53
C LYS A 178 32.24 -2.65 14.15
N MET A 179 33.46 -2.16 13.97
CA MET A 179 33.97 -1.79 12.65
C MET A 179 34.24 -3.05 11.83
N PHE A 180 33.85 -3.04 10.57
CA PHE A 180 34.11 -4.09 9.60
C PHE A 180 34.39 -3.48 8.22
N GLU A 181 34.97 -4.25 7.32
CA GLU A 181 35.22 -3.84 5.93
C GLU A 181 34.15 -4.46 5.03
N VAL A 182 33.52 -3.65 4.19
CA VAL A 182 32.47 -4.11 3.27
C VAL A 182 33.13 -4.75 2.05
N SER A 183 32.80 -6.02 1.79
CA SER A 183 33.23 -6.77 0.60
C SER A 183 32.06 -6.92 -0.37
N GLU A 184 32.33 -6.81 -1.67
CA GLU A 184 31.38 -7.18 -2.72
C GLU A 184 31.30 -8.70 -2.92
N ASP A 185 32.42 -9.38 -2.68
CA ASP A 185 32.53 -10.84 -2.72
C ASP A 185 32.11 -11.39 -1.36
N LEU A 186 30.87 -11.88 -1.29
CA LEU A 186 30.30 -12.47 -0.07
C LEU A 186 30.68 -13.95 0.03
N GLU A 187 31.37 -14.31 1.10
CA GLU A 187 31.63 -15.68 1.48
C GLU A 187 30.61 -16.18 2.51
N GLU A 188 30.46 -17.50 2.64
CA GLU A 188 29.56 -18.11 3.63
C GLU A 188 29.91 -17.67 5.07
N ILE A 189 31.19 -17.42 5.35
CA ILE A 189 31.63 -16.93 6.66
C ILE A 189 31.09 -15.53 6.98
N ASP A 190 30.92 -14.67 5.97
CA ASP A 190 30.43 -13.29 6.15
C ASP A 190 28.97 -13.28 6.63
N MET A 191 28.18 -14.28 6.23
CA MET A 191 26.78 -14.44 6.64
C MET A 191 26.62 -14.79 8.13
N HIS A 192 27.71 -15.14 8.82
CA HIS A 192 27.71 -15.54 10.23
C HIS A 192 28.73 -14.75 11.09
N ALA A 193 29.38 -13.72 10.54
CA ALA A 193 30.47 -13.00 11.20
C ALA A 193 30.01 -12.09 12.36
N CYS A 194 28.76 -11.64 12.36
CA CYS A 194 28.22 -10.73 13.36
C CYS A 194 27.43 -11.49 14.44
N HIS A 195 27.89 -11.38 15.68
CA HIS A 195 27.17 -11.83 16.88
C HIS A 195 26.46 -10.63 17.53
N TYR A 196 25.14 -10.62 17.56
CA TYR A 196 24.37 -9.47 18.02
C TYR A 196 23.11 -9.83 18.83
N HIS A 197 22.56 -8.84 19.52
CA HIS A 197 21.27 -8.93 20.19
C HIS A 197 20.21 -8.23 19.35
N GLN A 198 19.17 -8.96 18.97
CA GLN A 198 18.11 -8.45 18.10
C GLN A 198 17.30 -7.29 18.73
N MET A 199 17.13 -7.32 20.05
CA MET A 199 16.32 -6.34 20.77
C MET A 199 17.21 -5.37 21.53
N ARG A 200 16.87 -4.08 21.49
CA ARG A 200 17.58 -3.07 22.28
C ARG A 200 17.44 -3.32 23.77
N LEU A 201 18.46 -2.89 24.51
CA LEU A 201 18.54 -2.97 25.96
C LEU A 201 17.29 -2.38 26.63
N ARG A 202 16.70 -3.10 27.58
CA ARG A 202 15.61 -2.59 28.44
C ARG A 202 15.99 -2.65 29.90
N ASN A 203 15.30 -1.85 30.71
CA ASN A 203 15.44 -1.87 32.16
C ASN A 203 14.43 -2.86 32.75
N LYS A 204 14.86 -3.72 33.68
CA LYS A 204 13.97 -4.47 34.60
C LYS A 204 14.40 -4.25 36.04
N LEU A 205 13.44 -4.32 36.95
CA LEU A 205 13.71 -4.33 38.38
C LEU A 205 14.04 -5.77 38.80
N HIS A 206 15.18 -5.97 39.46
CA HIS A 206 15.57 -7.25 40.04
C HIS A 206 16.08 -6.99 41.46
N ASN A 207 15.41 -7.56 42.46
CA ASN A 207 15.71 -7.38 43.89
C ASN A 207 15.81 -5.90 44.34
N GLY A 208 15.04 -5.00 43.72
CA GLY A 208 15.04 -3.57 44.01
C GLY A 208 16.01 -2.74 43.16
N ASP A 209 16.95 -3.39 42.48
CA ASP A 209 17.91 -2.72 41.60
C ASP A 209 17.40 -2.66 40.15
N LYS A 210 17.66 -1.54 39.47
CA LYS A 210 17.41 -1.41 38.03
C LYS A 210 18.58 -2.05 37.27
N ILE A 211 18.33 -3.22 36.71
CA ILE A 211 19.29 -3.90 35.82
C ILE A 211 18.91 -3.70 34.36
N LYS A 212 19.92 -3.61 33.51
CA LYS A 212 19.77 -3.55 32.05
C LYS A 212 19.96 -4.95 31.46
N TYR A 213 19.04 -5.35 30.58
CA TYR A 213 19.03 -6.67 29.96
C TYR A 213 18.59 -6.59 28.50
N PHE A 214 18.92 -7.63 27.73
CA PHE A 214 18.46 -7.83 26.37
C PHE A 214 17.18 -8.69 26.38
N PRO A 215 16.01 -8.17 25.95
CA PRO A 215 14.76 -8.93 25.99
C PRO A 215 14.73 -10.17 25.07
N CYS A 216 15.66 -10.28 24.12
CA CYS A 216 15.72 -11.42 23.21
C CYS A 216 16.24 -12.71 23.86
N CYS A 217 17.04 -12.62 24.93
CA CYS A 217 17.67 -13.78 25.58
C CYS A 217 17.84 -13.63 27.10
N ASP A 218 17.29 -12.57 27.68
CA ASP A 218 17.43 -12.17 29.09
C ASP A 218 18.85 -11.93 29.60
N ALA A 219 19.84 -11.90 28.70
CA ALA A 219 21.23 -11.67 29.04
C ALA A 219 21.48 -10.23 29.55
N PRO A 220 22.45 -10.02 30.46
CA PRO A 220 22.78 -8.70 31.00
C PRO A 220 23.50 -7.81 29.98
N GLN A 221 23.56 -6.51 30.25
CA GLN A 221 24.39 -5.57 29.47
C GLN A 221 25.86 -6.06 29.41
N GLY A 222 26.45 -6.01 28.22
CA GLY A 222 27.84 -6.43 27.98
C GLY A 222 28.01 -7.91 27.61
N SER A 223 26.92 -8.70 27.61
CA SER A 223 26.94 -10.06 27.07
C SER A 223 27.13 -10.07 25.55
N THR A 224 27.80 -11.11 25.04
CA THR A 224 27.88 -11.40 23.61
C THR A 224 26.49 -11.61 23.02
N GLY A 225 26.31 -11.24 21.75
CA GLY A 225 25.06 -11.43 21.02
C GLY A 225 24.52 -12.86 21.08
N CYS A 226 23.19 -13.00 21.10
CA CYS A 226 22.50 -14.29 21.12
C CYS A 226 22.03 -14.76 19.73
N GLN A 227 22.35 -14.01 18.69
CA GLN A 227 22.07 -14.34 17.30
C GLN A 227 23.30 -14.10 16.43
N ASP A 228 23.42 -14.90 15.39
CA ASP A 228 24.48 -14.83 14.40
C ASP A 228 23.87 -14.39 13.07
N GLY A 229 24.61 -13.58 12.32
CA GLY A 229 24.20 -13.08 11.02
C GLY A 229 25.32 -12.26 10.36
N PRO A 230 25.04 -11.60 9.23
CA PRO A 230 26.02 -10.71 8.61
C PRO A 230 26.16 -9.40 9.39
N HIS A 231 27.34 -8.79 9.27
CA HIS A 231 27.49 -7.38 9.58
C HIS A 231 26.69 -6.56 8.57
N VAL A 232 25.95 -5.56 9.04
CA VAL A 232 25.14 -4.68 8.21
C VAL A 232 25.39 -3.23 8.56
N TYR A 233 25.21 -2.33 7.61
CA TYR A 233 25.37 -0.89 7.81
C TYR A 233 24.33 -0.13 7.00
N LYS A 234 24.15 1.14 7.37
CA LYS A 234 23.34 2.09 6.65
C LYS A 234 24.15 3.36 6.46
N GLU A 235 24.14 3.88 5.24
CA GLU A 235 24.72 5.18 4.94
C GLU A 235 23.69 6.27 5.23
N ASP A 236 24.08 7.28 6.01
CA ASP A 236 23.19 8.36 6.43
C ASP A 236 23.57 9.71 5.83
N GLU A 237 24.82 9.86 5.37
CA GLU A 237 25.29 11.08 4.74
C GLU A 237 24.73 11.22 3.32
N PHE A 238 23.94 12.28 3.09
CA PHE A 238 23.25 12.47 1.80
C PHE A 238 24.20 12.56 0.62
N ILE A 239 25.39 13.13 0.81
CA ILE A 239 26.38 13.25 -0.27
C ILE A 239 26.90 11.89 -0.70
N ASP A 240 27.15 10.97 0.23
CA ASP A 240 27.63 9.62 -0.08
C ASP A 240 26.53 8.79 -0.73
N LEU A 241 25.29 8.91 -0.23
CA LEU A 241 24.12 8.32 -0.87
C LEU A 241 23.92 8.84 -2.31
N HIS A 242 24.15 10.14 -2.55
CA HIS A 242 24.01 10.78 -3.86
C HIS A 242 25.08 10.30 -4.86
N HIS A 243 26.32 10.15 -4.41
CA HIS A 243 27.41 9.65 -5.26
C HIS A 243 27.19 8.20 -5.70
N GLN A 244 26.56 7.37 -4.86
CA GLN A 244 26.21 6.00 -5.25
C GLN A 244 25.02 5.99 -6.22
N ILE A 245 23.92 6.65 -5.84
CA ILE A 245 22.70 6.74 -6.63
C ILE A 245 22.15 8.17 -6.50
N PRO A 246 22.11 8.96 -7.58
CA PRO A 246 21.69 10.35 -7.50
C PRO A 246 20.27 10.53 -6.97
N PHE A 247 20.16 11.46 -6.02
CA PHE A 247 18.89 12.04 -5.61
C PHE A 247 18.24 12.78 -6.77
N ILE A 248 16.92 12.60 -6.93
CA ILE A 248 16.12 13.39 -7.86
C ILE A 248 15.04 14.13 -7.10
N GLU A 249 14.65 15.29 -7.61
CA GLU A 249 13.49 16.01 -7.11
C GLU A 249 12.22 15.48 -7.77
N THR A 250 11.11 15.47 -7.03
CA THR A 250 9.80 15.26 -7.65
C THR A 250 9.53 16.34 -8.71
N PRO A 251 9.10 15.98 -9.92
CA PRO A 251 8.95 16.92 -11.02
C PRO A 251 7.76 17.86 -10.81
N LYS A 252 7.75 19.00 -11.50
CA LYS A 252 6.60 19.94 -11.50
C LYS A 252 5.36 19.28 -12.11
N GLU A 253 5.55 18.60 -13.22
CA GLU A 253 4.53 17.80 -13.90
C GLU A 253 4.87 16.33 -13.71
N CYS A 254 3.88 15.46 -13.46
CA CYS A 254 4.12 14.02 -13.36
C CYS A 254 4.62 13.45 -14.69
N LEU A 255 5.39 12.36 -14.64
CA LEU A 255 5.95 11.73 -15.85
C LEU A 255 4.90 10.98 -16.69
N GLY A 256 3.68 10.81 -16.18
CA GLY A 256 2.58 10.11 -16.83
C GLY A 256 1.58 11.03 -17.55
N SER A 257 0.75 10.45 -18.42
CA SER A 257 -0.36 11.14 -19.10
C SER A 257 -1.61 11.34 -18.21
N LYS A 258 -1.63 10.70 -17.04
CA LYS A 258 -2.70 10.82 -16.05
C LYS A 258 -2.43 12.02 -15.15
N LYS A 259 -3.48 12.66 -14.64
CA LYS A 259 -3.34 13.70 -13.62
C LYS A 259 -2.68 13.11 -12.36
N PRO A 260 -1.75 13.84 -11.72
CA PRO A 260 -1.13 13.38 -10.49
C PRO A 260 -2.17 13.30 -9.37
N HIS A 261 -1.94 12.42 -8.41
CA HIS A 261 -2.74 12.36 -7.20
C HIS A 261 -2.48 13.60 -6.33
N SER A 262 -3.54 14.18 -5.73
CA SER A 262 -3.39 15.29 -4.79
C SER A 262 -2.81 14.84 -3.45
N VAL A 263 -3.15 13.63 -3.02
CA VAL A 263 -2.62 12.98 -1.82
C VAL A 263 -2.39 11.50 -2.10
N VAL A 264 -1.26 11.01 -1.63
CA VAL A 264 -0.95 9.58 -1.52
C VAL A 264 -0.44 9.27 -0.12
N ALA A 265 -0.63 8.04 0.34
CA ALA A 265 0.18 7.51 1.44
C ALA A 265 1.06 6.39 0.96
N MET A 266 2.24 6.27 1.54
CA MET A 266 3.21 5.25 1.17
C MET A 266 3.93 4.67 2.37
N ASP A 267 4.49 3.49 2.14
CA ASP A 267 5.40 2.80 3.04
C ASP A 267 6.32 1.91 2.19
N CYS A 268 7.59 1.82 2.59
CA CYS A 268 8.59 1.01 1.91
C CYS A 268 9.13 -0.07 2.81
N GLU A 269 9.44 -1.22 2.22
CA GLU A 269 10.26 -2.23 2.86
C GLU A 269 11.68 -2.18 2.31
N MET A 270 12.66 -2.42 3.17
CA MET A 270 14.08 -2.30 2.86
C MET A 270 14.88 -3.51 3.36
N CYS A 271 16.03 -3.74 2.73
CA CYS A 271 17.01 -4.76 3.12
C CYS A 271 18.41 -4.15 3.30
N TYR A 272 19.29 -4.92 3.94
CA TYR A 272 20.71 -4.62 3.98
C TYR A 272 21.43 -5.33 2.84
N THR A 273 22.30 -4.60 2.17
CA THR A 273 23.11 -5.04 1.03
C THR A 273 24.55 -4.60 1.21
N THR A 274 25.45 -5.04 0.34
CA THR A 274 26.83 -4.52 0.30
C THR A 274 26.91 -3.05 -0.10
N GLY A 275 25.83 -2.46 -0.64
CA GLY A 275 25.68 -1.02 -0.87
C GLY A 275 25.04 -0.26 0.30
N GLY A 276 24.75 -0.94 1.41
CA GLY A 276 24.03 -0.38 2.56
C GLY A 276 22.53 -0.71 2.49
N PHE A 277 21.69 0.22 2.91
CA PHE A 277 20.24 0.00 3.02
C PHE A 277 19.53 0.31 1.68
N GLU A 278 18.83 -0.68 1.11
CA GLU A 278 18.20 -0.58 -0.22
C GLU A 278 16.72 -0.97 -0.19
N LEU A 279 15.94 -0.36 -1.10
CA LEU A 279 14.51 -0.62 -1.29
C LEU A 279 14.25 -2.02 -1.85
N ILE A 280 13.30 -2.75 -1.25
CA ILE A 280 12.83 -4.05 -1.76
C ILE A 280 11.33 -4.13 -1.99
N ARG A 281 10.54 -3.20 -1.45
CA ARG A 281 9.11 -3.06 -1.79
C ARG A 281 8.66 -1.64 -1.57
N ILE A 282 7.75 -1.17 -2.43
CA ILE A 282 7.05 0.10 -2.25
C ILE A 282 5.55 -0.15 -2.37
N SER A 283 4.81 0.30 -1.37
CA SER A 283 3.35 0.28 -1.34
C SER A 283 2.82 1.71 -1.31
N VAL A 284 1.90 2.03 -2.20
CA VAL A 284 1.28 3.36 -2.31
C VAL A 284 -0.23 3.21 -2.42
N VAL A 285 -0.93 3.99 -1.60
CA VAL A 285 -2.39 4.10 -1.61
C VAL A 285 -2.83 5.51 -1.96
N ASP A 286 -3.96 5.64 -2.64
CA ASP A 286 -4.58 6.93 -2.91
C ASP A 286 -5.24 7.54 -1.66
N LYS A 287 -5.76 8.75 -1.79
CA LYS A 287 -6.50 9.48 -0.74
C LYS A 287 -7.72 8.75 -0.14
N LEU A 288 -8.20 7.67 -0.79
CA LEU A 288 -9.29 6.82 -0.33
C LEU A 288 -8.78 5.58 0.42
N GLY A 289 -7.46 5.34 0.40
CA GLY A 289 -6.83 4.13 0.94
C GLY A 289 -6.87 2.96 -0.03
N LYS A 290 -7.07 3.20 -1.33
CA LYS A 290 -7.00 2.15 -2.36
C LYS A 290 -5.57 2.02 -2.87
N ILE A 291 -5.08 0.78 -3.00
CA ILE A 291 -3.77 0.49 -3.60
C ILE A 291 -3.71 1.02 -5.04
N ILE A 292 -2.69 1.84 -5.31
CA ILE A 292 -2.35 2.34 -6.65
C ILE A 292 -0.96 1.88 -7.11
N MET A 293 -0.10 1.45 -6.19
CA MET A 293 1.19 0.81 -6.48
C MET A 293 1.50 -0.17 -5.33
N ASP A 294 1.96 -1.38 -5.67
CA ASP A 294 2.49 -2.36 -4.73
C ASP A 294 3.47 -3.24 -5.53
N GLU A 295 4.77 -2.96 -5.39
CA GLU A 295 5.79 -3.50 -6.27
C GLU A 295 6.99 -3.99 -5.47
N LEU A 296 7.43 -5.22 -5.75
CA LEU A 296 8.73 -5.73 -5.29
C LEU A 296 9.85 -5.17 -6.18
N VAL A 297 10.94 -4.78 -5.53
CA VAL A 297 12.08 -4.10 -6.14
C VAL A 297 13.35 -4.94 -5.93
N LYS A 298 14.14 -5.10 -6.99
CA LYS A 298 15.46 -5.72 -6.93
C LYS A 298 16.47 -4.71 -6.40
N PRO A 299 17.19 -5.05 -5.32
CA PRO A 299 18.32 -4.25 -4.87
C PRO A 299 19.41 -4.22 -5.94
N GLY A 300 20.18 -3.13 -5.97
CA GLY A 300 21.30 -2.97 -6.91
C GLY A 300 22.54 -3.77 -6.49
N HIS A 301 22.62 -4.11 -5.20
CA HIS A 301 23.79 -4.76 -4.61
C HIS A 301 23.43 -6.13 -4.02
N PRO A 302 24.43 -7.04 -3.86
CA PRO A 302 24.26 -8.29 -3.15
C PRO A 302 23.60 -8.12 -1.78
N VAL A 303 22.53 -8.90 -1.55
CA VAL A 303 21.77 -8.87 -0.30
C VAL A 303 22.56 -9.54 0.81
N LEU A 304 22.75 -8.81 1.91
CA LEU A 304 23.29 -9.33 3.16
C LEU A 304 22.14 -9.93 4.00
N ASP A 305 21.07 -9.16 4.19
CA ASP A 305 19.94 -9.55 5.01
C ASP A 305 18.65 -8.88 4.53
N LEU A 306 17.63 -9.68 4.19
CA LEU A 306 16.31 -9.21 3.75
C LEU A 306 15.53 -8.46 4.84
N ASN A 307 16.01 -8.48 6.08
CA ASN A 307 15.38 -7.87 7.22
C ASN A 307 13.94 -8.38 7.42
N SER A 308 13.69 -9.66 7.09
CA SER A 308 12.36 -10.28 6.93
C SER A 308 11.45 -10.13 8.14
N ARG A 309 12.02 -9.98 9.34
CA ARG A 309 11.24 -9.73 10.56
C ARG A 309 10.44 -8.43 10.48
N PHE A 310 10.99 -7.41 9.82
CA PHE A 310 10.33 -6.12 9.63
C PHE A 310 9.70 -6.08 8.24
N SER A 311 10.47 -6.45 7.21
CA SER A 311 10.03 -6.34 5.81
C SER A 311 8.95 -7.34 5.37
N GLY A 312 8.83 -8.45 6.10
CA GLY A 312 7.98 -9.58 5.73
C GLY A 312 8.35 -10.30 4.42
N ILE A 313 9.46 -9.91 3.80
CA ILE A 313 9.92 -10.46 2.52
C ILE A 313 10.92 -11.58 2.78
N THR A 314 10.64 -12.75 2.21
CA THR A 314 11.48 -13.96 2.35
C THR A 314 12.21 -14.35 1.06
N SER A 315 11.76 -13.83 -0.08
CA SER A 315 12.41 -14.02 -1.38
C SER A 315 12.13 -12.82 -2.28
N LEU A 316 13.09 -12.53 -3.17
CA LEU A 316 13.01 -11.49 -4.21
C LEU A 316 12.95 -12.07 -5.62
N GLU A 317 12.71 -13.38 -5.76
CA GLU A 317 12.61 -14.06 -7.07
C GLU A 317 11.55 -13.44 -7.99
N ASP A 318 10.43 -13.01 -7.41
CA ASP A 318 9.31 -12.41 -8.12
C ASP A 318 9.52 -10.91 -8.42
N ALA A 319 10.52 -10.26 -7.83
CA ALA A 319 10.81 -8.86 -8.11
C ALA A 319 11.14 -8.71 -9.60
N GLN A 320 10.54 -7.72 -10.27
CA GLN A 320 10.77 -7.46 -11.70
C GLN A 320 11.36 -6.08 -11.95
N LEU A 321 11.19 -5.15 -11.00
CA LEU A 321 11.63 -3.77 -11.14
C LEU A 321 12.95 -3.55 -10.43
N ASP A 322 13.80 -2.71 -10.98
CA ASP A 322 14.88 -2.06 -10.23
C ASP A 322 14.41 -0.74 -9.59
N LEU A 323 15.29 -0.09 -8.84
CA LEU A 323 15.00 1.19 -8.18
C LEU A 323 14.60 2.29 -9.18
N GLU A 324 15.24 2.39 -10.34
CA GLU A 324 14.95 3.43 -11.33
C GLU A 324 13.54 3.25 -11.90
N GLN A 325 13.17 2.01 -12.24
CA GLN A 325 11.86 1.64 -12.74
C GLN A 325 10.77 1.85 -11.69
N ALA A 326 11.03 1.49 -10.44
CA ALA A 326 10.12 1.74 -9.32
C ALA A 326 9.91 3.24 -9.10
N ARG A 327 10.98 4.05 -9.09
CA ARG A 327 10.91 5.52 -9.00
C ARG A 327 10.11 6.10 -10.15
N ARG A 328 10.36 5.67 -11.39
CA ARG A 328 9.61 6.17 -12.55
C ARG A 328 8.12 5.87 -12.42
N LYS A 329 7.74 4.65 -12.06
CA LYS A 329 6.33 4.30 -11.78
C LYS A 329 5.72 5.18 -10.68
N PHE A 330 6.46 5.43 -9.61
CA PHE A 330 5.99 6.30 -8.53
C PHE A 330 5.80 7.76 -9.01
N LEU A 331 6.74 8.30 -9.79
CA LEU A 331 6.69 9.63 -10.38
C LEU A 331 5.65 9.80 -11.50
N GLU A 332 5.08 8.71 -12.02
CA GLU A 332 3.89 8.75 -12.86
C GLU A 332 2.61 9.04 -12.05
N LEU A 333 2.63 8.76 -10.73
CA LEU A 333 1.49 8.95 -9.82
C LEU A 333 1.52 10.29 -9.08
N ILE A 334 2.72 10.82 -8.83
CA ILE A 334 2.92 12.02 -7.99
C ILE A 334 3.66 13.14 -8.72
N ASN A 335 3.53 14.36 -8.22
CA ASN A 335 4.38 15.49 -8.59
C ASN A 335 4.84 16.24 -7.34
N ARG A 336 5.54 17.37 -7.51
CA ARG A 336 6.00 18.21 -6.40
C ARG A 336 4.90 18.78 -5.49
N ASP A 337 3.66 18.82 -5.98
CA ASP A 337 2.51 19.42 -5.29
C ASP A 337 1.64 18.35 -4.59
N THR A 338 1.81 17.07 -4.94
CA THR A 338 1.22 15.94 -4.23
C THR A 338 1.64 15.96 -2.76
N ILE A 339 0.71 15.72 -1.84
CA ILE A 339 1.04 15.48 -0.43
C ILE A 339 1.33 13.99 -0.24
N ILE A 340 2.50 13.68 0.29
CA ILE A 340 2.88 12.31 0.68
C ILE A 340 2.66 12.13 2.17
N VAL A 341 1.85 11.14 2.55
CA VAL A 341 1.55 10.80 3.95
C VAL A 341 2.25 9.49 4.32
N GLY A 342 2.79 9.40 5.53
CA GLY A 342 3.35 8.16 6.05
C GLY A 342 3.92 8.34 7.45
N GLN A 343 4.65 7.35 7.94
CA GLN A 343 5.25 7.35 9.28
C GLN A 343 6.77 7.27 9.18
N SER A 344 7.49 8.32 9.59
CA SER A 344 8.97 8.33 9.59
C SER A 344 9.57 7.94 8.24
N LEU A 345 9.12 8.64 7.20
CA LEU A 345 9.49 8.40 5.79
C LEU A 345 10.91 8.88 5.44
N GLU A 346 11.73 9.33 6.40
CA GLU A 346 13.08 9.79 6.10
C GLU A 346 13.93 8.70 5.47
N ASN A 347 13.76 7.44 5.90
CA ASN A 347 14.48 6.31 5.35
C ASN A 347 13.92 5.91 3.98
N ASP A 348 12.61 5.95 3.80
CA ASP A 348 11.92 5.74 2.52
C ASP A 348 12.46 6.69 1.46
N PHE A 349 12.59 7.98 1.80
CA PHE A 349 13.08 9.00 0.87
C PHE A 349 14.58 8.85 0.61
N LYS A 350 15.36 8.44 1.61
CA LYS A 350 16.77 8.06 1.41
C LYS A 350 16.87 6.90 0.42
N VAL A 351 16.20 5.76 0.64
CA VAL A 351 16.33 4.59 -0.25
C VAL A 351 15.73 4.82 -1.63
N LEU A 352 14.66 5.61 -1.75
CA LEU A 352 14.11 6.05 -3.04
C LEU A 352 14.98 7.10 -3.73
N ARG A 353 15.97 7.66 -3.03
CA ARG A 353 16.80 8.79 -3.49
C ARG A 353 15.90 9.93 -4.00
N LEU A 354 14.87 10.28 -3.22
CA LEU A 354 13.83 11.21 -3.63
C LEU A 354 13.81 12.44 -2.73
N VAL A 355 13.88 13.62 -3.33
CA VAL A 355 13.67 14.91 -2.67
C VAL A 355 12.23 15.35 -2.90
N HIS A 356 11.47 15.42 -1.81
CA HIS A 356 10.08 15.86 -1.83
C HIS A 356 9.74 16.59 -0.52
N THR A 357 9.09 17.75 -0.60
CA THR A 357 8.91 18.63 0.56
C THR A 357 7.47 18.73 1.06
N ARG A 358 6.49 18.15 0.35
CA ARG A 358 5.08 18.19 0.77
C ARG A 358 4.71 16.88 1.47
N VAL A 359 5.23 16.74 2.69
CA VAL A 359 5.04 15.52 3.49
C VAL A 359 4.10 15.81 4.66
N ILE A 360 3.30 14.81 5.04
CA ILE A 360 2.64 14.71 6.35
C ILE A 360 3.16 13.43 7.01
N ASP A 361 4.15 13.56 7.89
CA ASP A 361 4.66 12.48 8.72
C ASP A 361 3.82 12.35 10.00
N THR A 362 3.18 11.20 10.20
CA THR A 362 2.35 10.92 11.37
C THR A 362 3.14 10.87 12.68
N ALA A 363 4.44 10.53 12.64
CA ALA A 363 5.32 10.59 13.81
C ALA A 363 5.52 12.03 14.30
N MET A 364 5.56 12.99 13.37
CA MET A 364 5.71 14.42 13.64
C MET A 364 4.37 15.09 13.95
N LEU A 365 3.30 14.61 13.31
CA LEU A 365 1.92 15.04 13.56
C LEU A 365 1.47 14.75 15.00
N TYR A 366 1.97 13.65 15.57
CA TYR A 366 1.73 13.21 16.94
C TYR A 366 3.03 13.16 17.74
N PRO A 367 3.57 14.34 18.14
CA PRO A 367 4.87 14.39 18.79
C PRO A 367 4.86 13.70 20.15
N HIS A 368 5.94 12.96 20.44
CA HIS A 368 6.16 12.39 21.76
C HIS A 368 6.43 13.51 22.79
N PRO A 369 6.00 13.39 24.05
CA PRO A 369 6.34 14.36 25.11
C PRO A 369 7.85 14.57 25.32
N GLN A 370 8.66 13.61 24.87
CA GLN A 370 10.12 13.64 24.91
C GLN A 370 10.73 13.72 23.50
N ALA A 371 10.04 14.35 22.54
CA ALA A 371 10.53 14.50 21.17
C ALA A 371 11.88 15.22 21.10
N TYR A 372 12.18 16.12 22.04
CA TYR A 372 13.50 16.78 22.17
C TYR A 372 14.67 15.83 22.45
N LEU A 373 14.40 14.56 22.79
CA LEU A 373 15.39 13.49 22.93
C LEU A 373 15.31 12.48 21.76
N ASN A 374 14.71 12.88 20.63
CA ASN A 374 14.47 12.07 19.45
C ASN A 374 13.59 10.82 19.70
N TYR A 375 12.73 10.85 20.72
CA TYR A 375 11.70 9.83 20.89
C TYR A 375 10.52 10.10 19.96
N ARG A 376 10.06 9.06 19.27
CA ARG A 376 8.85 9.06 18.44
C ARG A 376 7.93 7.92 18.86
N TYR A 377 6.62 8.10 18.71
CA TYR A 377 5.69 6.98 18.83
C TYR A 377 5.81 6.07 17.60
N SER A 378 5.72 4.75 17.79
CA SER A 378 5.57 3.83 16.67
C SER A 378 4.18 3.94 16.06
N LEU A 379 4.03 3.54 14.80
CA LEU A 379 2.73 3.51 14.12
C LEU A 379 1.73 2.66 14.91
N GLN A 380 2.14 1.45 15.35
CA GLN A 380 1.33 0.59 16.20
C GLN A 380 0.82 1.30 17.47
N LYS A 381 1.67 2.12 18.10
CA LYS A 381 1.29 2.87 19.29
C LYS A 381 0.28 3.97 18.96
N LEU A 382 0.48 4.71 17.87
CA LEU A 382 -0.46 5.75 17.42
C LEU A 382 -1.82 5.15 17.01
N ALA A 383 -1.81 4.06 16.24
CA ALA A 383 -3.00 3.33 15.83
C ALA A 383 -3.82 2.88 17.06
N LYS A 384 -3.15 2.30 18.06
CA LYS A 384 -3.81 1.89 19.30
C LYS A 384 -4.37 3.06 20.10
N MET A 385 -3.65 4.18 20.18
CA MET A 385 -4.07 5.34 20.98
C MET A 385 -5.19 6.16 20.33
N HIS A 386 -5.24 6.23 19.00
CA HIS A 386 -6.12 7.16 18.29
C HIS A 386 -7.20 6.46 17.47
N LEU A 387 -6.91 5.29 16.92
CA LEU A 387 -7.85 4.50 16.12
C LEU A 387 -8.46 3.32 16.92
N SER A 388 -7.91 2.99 18.09
CA SER A 388 -8.32 1.83 18.91
C SER A 388 -8.22 0.49 18.16
N ILE A 389 -7.28 0.38 17.22
CA ILE A 389 -6.97 -0.83 16.48
C ILE A 389 -5.57 -1.33 16.84
N ASN A 390 -5.35 -2.64 16.74
CA ASN A 390 -4.01 -3.21 16.74
C ASN A 390 -3.64 -3.51 15.27
N ILE A 391 -2.42 -3.19 14.91
CA ILE A 391 -1.81 -3.44 13.59
C ILE A 391 -0.45 -4.12 13.81
N GLN A 392 0.13 -4.69 12.75
CA GLN A 392 1.45 -5.35 12.81
C GLN A 392 1.49 -6.50 13.84
N GLU A 393 0.39 -7.25 14.01
CA GLU A 393 0.32 -8.41 14.91
C GLU A 393 0.92 -9.69 14.27
N SER A 394 1.27 -9.64 12.99
CA SER A 394 1.83 -10.76 12.23
C SER A 394 3.26 -11.07 12.65
N GLU A 395 3.59 -12.37 12.79
CA GLU A 395 4.98 -12.83 12.97
C GLU A 395 5.78 -12.79 11.67
N THR A 396 5.11 -12.67 10.53
CA THR A 396 5.69 -12.69 9.18
C THR A 396 6.07 -11.31 8.65
N GLY A 397 6.31 -10.33 9.52
CA GLY A 397 6.64 -8.95 9.16
C GLY A 397 5.44 -8.01 9.05
N HIS A 398 5.70 -6.77 8.65
CA HIS A 398 4.68 -5.73 8.52
C HIS A 398 3.97 -5.82 7.16
N ASP A 399 2.74 -5.29 7.11
CA ASP A 399 2.01 -5.10 5.85
C ASP A 399 2.04 -3.62 5.49
N SER A 400 2.95 -3.24 4.60
CA SER A 400 3.11 -1.87 4.11
C SER A 400 1.81 -1.25 3.56
N PHE A 401 0.85 -2.06 3.07
CA PHE A 401 -0.47 -1.54 2.71
C PHE A 401 -1.31 -1.14 3.94
N GLU A 402 -1.34 -2.00 4.97
CA GLU A 402 -2.03 -1.69 6.24
C GLU A 402 -1.43 -0.44 6.88
N ASP A 403 -0.10 -0.32 6.85
CA ASP A 403 0.63 0.79 7.46
C ASP A 403 0.36 2.12 6.73
N ALA A 404 0.46 2.15 5.39
CA ALA A 404 0.16 3.33 4.59
C ALA A 404 -1.31 3.80 4.77
N LYS A 405 -2.26 2.86 4.78
CA LYS A 405 -3.67 3.16 5.02
C LYS A 405 -3.90 3.69 6.44
N THR A 406 -3.25 3.11 7.45
CA THR A 406 -3.35 3.56 8.84
C THR A 406 -2.87 4.99 9.00
N CYS A 407 -1.82 5.39 8.27
CA CYS A 407 -1.33 6.77 8.29
C CYS A 407 -2.39 7.77 7.78
N LEU A 408 -3.12 7.45 6.71
CA LEU A 408 -4.23 8.29 6.24
C LEU A 408 -5.33 8.45 7.30
N ASP A 409 -5.71 7.34 7.95
CA ASP A 409 -6.77 7.35 8.96
C ASP A 409 -6.35 8.15 10.22
N LEU A 410 -5.06 8.11 10.60
CA LEU A 410 -4.50 8.96 11.65
C LEU A 410 -4.60 10.45 11.30
N VAL A 411 -4.23 10.85 10.07
CA VAL A 411 -4.36 12.25 9.64
C VAL A 411 -5.82 12.71 9.70
N ARG A 412 -6.76 11.89 9.22
CA ARG A 412 -8.21 12.21 9.29
C ARG A 412 -8.68 12.43 10.72
N ILE A 413 -8.33 11.53 11.65
CA ILE A 413 -8.70 11.70 13.07
C ILE A 413 -8.06 12.96 13.68
N LYS A 414 -6.82 13.29 13.31
CA LYS A 414 -6.19 14.53 13.78
C LYS A 414 -6.99 15.75 13.35
N MET A 415 -7.42 15.77 12.09
CA MET A 415 -8.20 16.85 11.53
C MET A 415 -9.56 17.00 12.23
N GLU A 416 -10.26 15.90 12.46
CA GLU A 416 -11.56 15.89 13.15
C GLU A 416 -11.42 16.45 14.57
N LYS A 417 -10.39 16.01 15.32
CA LYS A 417 -10.12 16.47 16.69
C LYS A 417 -9.73 17.94 16.78
N ASP A 418 -9.05 18.48 15.78
CA ASP A 418 -8.66 19.89 15.76
C ASP A 418 -9.79 20.81 15.24
N ALA A 419 -10.84 20.22 14.64
CA ALA A 419 -12.02 20.94 14.17
C ALA A 419 -13.15 20.97 15.23
N SER A 420 -13.18 19.99 16.14
CA SER A 420 -14.04 19.95 17.33
C SER A 420 -13.49 20.80 18.47
#